data_AF-A0A161GJV2-F1
#
_entry.id   AF-A0A161GJV2-F1
#
_cell.length_a   1.000
_cell.length_b   1.000
_cell.length_c   1.000
_cell.angle_alpha   90.00
_cell.angle_beta   90.00
_cell.angle_gamma   90.00
#
_symmetry.space_group_name_H-M   'P 1'
#
loop_
_entity.id
_entity.type
_entity.pdbx_description
1 polymer ?
#
loop_
_entity_poly.entity_id
_entity_poly.type
_entity_poly.pdbx_seq_one_letter_code
_entity_poly.pdbx_strand_id
1 'polypeptide(L)'
;MKAILLFSAAVAFVTAPLLVPSFGGFDPTAFPYPPVDPPVQPAGYAFAIWGLLYLWLLAHASFGLLRRADDPAWDAPRWPLLVSLGLGAIWLETATRLPVMATLLIWVMAGGAMLALLRTPPAPDRWLLRAPIAAYAGWLTAAAGVGTGVVLTGYGILSPVTAALAMLALVLILALAVQMRCQAPEYGAAVIWALVGVLVANAAGTPVVAIAALIGAGIIAAAVWAAMSRAKPGPARRS
;
A
#
# COMPACT_ATOMS: atom_id res chain seq x y z
N MET A 1 19.21 14.34 12.76
CA MET A 1 18.83 14.87 11.42
C MET A 1 17.79 14.01 10.71
N LYS A 2 18.01 12.71 10.45
CA LYS A 2 17.05 11.85 9.71
C LYS A 2 15.64 11.81 10.30
N ALA A 3 15.52 11.75 11.64
CA ALA A 3 14.23 11.75 12.32
C ALA A 3 13.40 13.03 12.04
N ILE A 4 14.07 14.20 12.02
CA ILE A 4 13.43 15.49 11.70
C ILE A 4 12.96 15.48 10.24
N LEU A 5 13.82 15.06 9.30
CA LEU A 5 13.46 14.98 7.89
C LEU A 5 12.25 14.06 7.66
N LEU A 6 12.24 12.89 8.30
CA LEU A 6 11.13 11.94 8.20
C LEU A 6 9.84 12.52 8.77
N PHE A 7 9.92 13.19 9.92
CA PHE A 7 8.77 13.87 10.52
C PHE A 7 8.23 14.97 9.61
N SER A 8 9.10 15.83 9.06
CA SER A 8 8.69 16.87 8.10
C SER A 8 8.01 16.28 6.86
N ALA A 9 8.56 15.20 6.30
CA ALA A 9 7.94 14.52 5.16
C ALA A 9 6.60 13.86 5.52
N ALA A 10 6.47 13.29 6.73
CA ALA A 10 5.20 12.73 7.21
C ALA A 10 4.14 13.82 7.38
N VAL A 11 4.50 14.97 7.95
CA VAL A 11 3.59 16.13 8.05
C VAL A 11 3.15 16.57 6.67
N ALA A 12 4.10 16.81 5.75
CA ALA A 12 3.78 17.21 4.38
C ALA A 12 2.83 16.21 3.69
N PHE A 13 3.10 14.91 3.82
CA PHE A 13 2.27 13.85 3.25
C PHE A 13 0.85 13.83 3.81
N VAL A 14 0.70 13.94 5.14
CA VAL A 14 -0.61 13.92 5.82
C VAL A 14 -1.43 15.17 5.52
N THR A 15 -0.77 16.31 5.27
CA THR A 15 -1.46 17.55 4.91
C THR A 15 -1.79 17.66 3.42
N ALA A 16 -1.21 16.83 2.55
CA ALA A 16 -1.44 16.89 1.11
C ALA A 16 -2.93 16.85 0.69
N PRO A 17 -3.81 16.03 1.32
CA PRO A 17 -5.25 16.05 1.03
C PRO A 17 -5.96 17.37 1.36
N LEU A 18 -5.40 18.23 2.21
CA LEU A 18 -5.98 19.55 2.49
C LEU A 18 -5.88 20.49 1.27
N LEU A 19 -4.94 20.20 0.36
CA LEU A 19 -4.73 20.93 -0.88
C LEU A 19 -5.50 20.31 -2.05
N VAL A 20 -5.92 19.05 -1.91
CA VAL A 20 -6.63 18.28 -2.94
C VAL A 20 -7.87 17.62 -2.30
N PRO A 21 -9.05 18.27 -2.34
CA PRO A 21 -10.20 17.92 -1.50
C PRO A 21 -10.79 16.53 -1.72
N SER A 22 -10.55 15.89 -2.86
CA SER A 22 -11.07 14.54 -3.13
C SER A 22 -10.27 13.82 -4.20
N PHE A 23 -9.75 12.64 -3.86
CA PHE A 23 -9.19 11.68 -4.82
C PHE A 23 -9.84 10.32 -4.63
N GLY A 24 -10.57 9.86 -5.65
CA GLY A 24 -11.23 8.55 -5.68
C GLY A 24 -10.75 7.63 -6.81
N GLY A 25 -9.71 8.05 -7.53
CA GLY A 25 -9.26 7.44 -8.78
C GLY A 25 -8.75 8.51 -9.74
N PHE A 26 -8.14 8.09 -10.85
CA PHE A 26 -7.74 9.01 -11.91
C PHE A 26 -8.97 9.53 -12.66
N ASP A 27 -8.93 10.81 -13.07
CA ASP A 27 -9.95 11.39 -13.94
C ASP A 27 -9.96 10.66 -15.31
N PRO A 28 -11.08 10.03 -15.72
CA PRO A 28 -11.15 9.34 -17.01
C PRO A 28 -10.88 10.25 -18.21
N THR A 29 -11.16 11.55 -18.10
CA THR A 29 -10.96 12.52 -19.18
C THR A 29 -9.48 12.85 -19.42
N ALA A 30 -8.60 12.47 -18.49
CA ALA A 30 -7.15 12.60 -18.65
C ALA A 30 -6.54 11.55 -19.60
N PHE A 31 -7.37 10.66 -20.16
CA PHE A 31 -6.93 9.55 -21.02
C PHE A 31 -7.52 9.65 -22.44
N PRO A 32 -6.79 9.18 -23.46
CA PRO A 32 -7.31 9.11 -24.83
C PRO A 32 -8.45 8.10 -24.98
N TYR A 33 -8.46 7.02 -24.19
CA TYR A 33 -9.54 6.03 -24.11
C TYR A 33 -10.09 6.01 -22.68
N PRO A 34 -11.06 6.88 -22.33
CA PRO A 34 -11.51 7.04 -20.95
C PRO A 34 -11.93 5.72 -20.28
N PRO A 35 -11.22 5.25 -19.24
CA PRO A 35 -11.60 4.06 -18.50
C PRO A 35 -12.71 4.44 -17.51
N VAL A 36 -13.97 4.28 -17.90
CA VAL A 36 -15.12 4.45 -17.00
C VAL A 36 -15.23 3.20 -16.12
N ASP A 37 -15.23 3.38 -14.80
CA ASP A 37 -15.30 2.32 -13.79
C ASP A 37 -14.36 1.13 -14.06
N PRO A 38 -13.03 1.36 -14.11
CA PRO A 38 -12.08 0.32 -14.48
C PRO A 38 -12.15 -0.85 -13.47
N PRO A 39 -12.32 -2.11 -13.93
CA PRO A 39 -12.52 -3.27 -13.05
C PRO A 39 -11.41 -3.49 -12.02
N VAL A 40 -10.19 -3.01 -12.29
CA VAL A 40 -9.06 -3.10 -11.36
C VAL A 40 -9.22 -2.18 -10.14
N GLN A 41 -10.01 -1.11 -10.25
CA GLN A 41 -10.15 -0.10 -9.21
C GLN A 41 -11.09 -0.58 -8.09
N PRO A 42 -10.67 -0.46 -6.82
CA PRO A 42 -11.51 -0.85 -5.70
C PRO A 42 -12.67 0.13 -5.50
N ALA A 43 -13.71 -0.33 -4.82
CA ALA A 43 -14.84 0.49 -4.41
C ALA A 43 -14.37 1.70 -3.58
N GLY A 44 -15.06 2.84 -3.73
CA GLY A 44 -14.63 4.13 -3.16
C GLY A 44 -14.34 4.10 -1.65
N TYR A 45 -15.09 3.32 -0.86
CA TYR A 45 -14.85 3.19 0.58
C TYR A 45 -13.47 2.62 0.92
N ALA A 46 -12.85 1.85 0.01
CA ALA A 46 -11.54 1.25 0.24
C ALA A 46 -10.46 2.33 0.42
N PHE A 47 -10.62 3.50 -0.22
CA PHE A 47 -9.71 4.63 -0.06
C PHE A 47 -9.76 5.27 1.34
N ALA A 48 -10.77 4.95 2.17
CA ALA A 48 -10.81 5.42 3.56
C ALA A 48 -9.64 4.91 4.42
N ILE A 49 -8.95 3.85 3.98
CA ILE A 49 -7.71 3.36 4.63
C ILE A 49 -6.64 4.45 4.71
N TRP A 50 -6.63 5.41 3.78
CA TRP A 50 -5.69 6.53 3.82
C TRP A 50 -5.78 7.33 5.12
N GLY A 51 -6.99 7.56 5.65
CA GLY A 51 -7.16 8.25 6.94
C GLY A 51 -6.45 7.52 8.08
N LEU A 52 -6.57 6.19 8.14
CA LEU A 52 -5.84 5.36 9.10
C LEU A 52 -4.32 5.45 8.89
N LEU A 53 -3.86 5.30 7.64
CA LEU A 53 -2.43 5.31 7.31
C LEU A 53 -1.78 6.66 7.62
N TYR A 54 -2.45 7.77 7.31
CA TYR A 54 -1.97 9.12 7.61
C TYR A 54 -1.77 9.33 9.11
N LEU A 55 -2.78 9.03 9.92
CA LEU A 55 -2.69 9.17 11.38
C LEU A 55 -1.60 8.27 11.97
N TRP A 56 -1.51 7.03 11.47
CA TRP A 56 -0.57 6.06 12.00
C TRP A 56 0.89 6.36 11.62
N LEU A 57 1.14 6.80 10.39
CA LEU A 57 2.47 7.25 9.94
C LEU A 57 2.89 8.55 10.65
N LEU A 58 1.94 9.45 10.94
CA LEU A 58 2.22 10.64 11.74
C LEU A 58 2.60 10.27 13.18
N ALA A 59 1.85 9.35 13.80
CA ALA A 59 2.16 8.83 15.13
C ALA A 59 3.54 8.14 15.15
N HIS A 60 3.84 7.32 14.14
CA HIS A 60 5.16 6.73 13.92
C HIS A 60 6.26 7.79 13.88
N ALA A 61 6.16 8.76 12.98
CA ALA A 61 7.21 9.75 12.80
C ALA A 61 7.39 10.67 14.02
N SER A 62 6.28 11.03 14.68
CA SER A 62 6.28 11.84 15.90
C SER A 62 6.95 11.11 17.05
N PHE A 63 6.58 9.85 17.31
CA PHE A 63 7.23 9.05 18.35
C PHE A 63 8.69 8.77 18.03
N GLY A 64 8.99 8.50 16.75
CA GLY A 64 10.33 8.30 16.23
C GLY A 64 11.25 9.49 16.45
N LEU A 65 10.71 10.71 16.34
CA LEU A 65 11.42 11.95 16.62
C LEU A 65 11.57 12.22 18.13
N LEU A 66 10.49 12.06 18.91
CA LEU A 66 10.46 12.48 20.31
C LEU A 66 11.12 11.49 21.27
N ARG A 67 11.06 10.18 20.98
CA ARG A 67 11.46 9.12 21.91
C ARG A 67 12.56 8.20 21.38
N ARG A 68 12.78 8.21 20.06
CA ARG A 68 13.63 7.21 19.37
C ARG A 68 14.58 7.86 18.35
N ALA A 69 14.92 9.14 18.54
CA ALA A 69 15.73 9.89 17.59
C ALA A 69 17.05 9.18 17.23
N ASP A 70 17.73 8.63 18.24
CA ASP A 70 19.03 7.97 18.10
C ASP A 70 18.96 6.43 18.18
N ASP A 71 17.75 5.86 18.16
CA ASP A 71 17.56 4.41 18.23
C ASP A 71 17.89 3.76 16.86
N PRO A 72 18.85 2.81 16.79
CA PRO A 72 19.24 2.18 15.52
C PRO A 72 18.12 1.41 14.83
N ALA A 73 17.20 0.80 15.58
CA ALA A 73 16.04 0.09 15.04
C ALA A 73 15.11 1.06 14.28
N TRP A 74 14.98 2.26 14.81
CA TRP A 74 14.17 3.33 14.23
C TRP A 74 14.90 4.07 13.11
N ASP A 75 16.23 4.08 13.10
CA ASP A 75 17.03 4.72 12.06
C ASP A 75 17.06 3.90 10.75
N ALA A 76 17.08 2.56 10.85
CA ALA A 76 17.17 1.64 9.73
C ALA A 76 16.12 1.88 8.60
N PRO A 77 14.83 2.13 8.88
CA PRO A 77 13.83 2.39 7.84
C PRO A 77 13.77 3.86 7.36
N ARG A 78 14.45 4.82 8.00
CA ARG A 78 14.15 6.25 7.78
C ARG A 78 14.41 6.73 6.37
N TRP A 79 15.56 6.39 5.78
CA TRP A 79 15.89 6.84 4.42
C TRP A 79 14.90 6.32 3.36
N PRO A 80 14.63 5.01 3.26
CA PRO A 80 13.67 4.53 2.27
C PRO A 80 12.24 5.02 2.55
N LEU A 81 11.85 5.16 3.83
CA LEU A 81 10.54 5.73 4.17
C LEU A 81 10.46 7.21 3.83
N LEU A 82 11.52 7.99 4.05
CA LEU A 82 11.59 9.41 3.71
C LEU A 82 11.37 9.63 2.21
N VAL A 83 12.00 8.82 1.35
CA VAL A 83 11.77 8.87 -0.10
C VAL A 83 10.30 8.61 -0.41
N SER A 84 9.71 7.59 0.20
CA SER A 84 8.30 7.24 -0.02
C SER A 84 7.35 8.35 0.42
N LEU A 85 7.49 8.88 1.64
CA LEU A 85 6.60 9.92 2.15
C LEU A 85 6.82 11.27 1.45
N GLY A 86 8.08 11.59 1.12
CA GLY A 86 8.41 12.81 0.39
C GLY A 86 7.77 12.85 -1.00
N LEU A 87 7.81 11.75 -1.75
CA LEU A 87 7.08 11.63 -3.02
C LEU A 87 5.56 11.58 -2.80
N GLY A 88 5.10 10.96 -1.71
CA GLY A 88 3.69 10.95 -1.34
C GLY A 88 3.09 12.34 -1.17
N ALA A 89 3.87 13.31 -0.66
CA ALA A 89 3.41 14.67 -0.45
C ALA A 89 3.02 15.39 -1.76
N ILE A 90 3.61 15.02 -2.89
CA ILE A 90 3.29 15.58 -4.21
C ILE A 90 2.45 14.63 -5.07
N TRP A 91 2.33 13.37 -4.66
CA TRP A 91 1.68 12.33 -5.45
C TRP A 91 0.21 12.66 -5.72
N LEU A 92 -0.52 13.10 -4.69
CA LEU A 92 -1.95 13.36 -4.80
C LEU A 92 -2.26 14.44 -5.83
N GLU A 93 -1.53 15.55 -5.78
CA GLU A 93 -1.61 16.62 -6.78
C GLU A 93 -1.28 16.10 -8.17
N THR A 94 -0.19 15.34 -8.29
CA THR A 94 0.22 14.71 -9.56
C THR A 94 -0.87 13.80 -10.11
N ALA A 95 -1.55 13.03 -9.26
CA ALA A 95 -2.60 12.09 -9.63
C ALA A 95 -3.84 12.75 -10.22
N THR A 96 -4.11 14.02 -9.89
CA THR A 96 -5.23 14.77 -10.48
C THR A 96 -4.98 15.23 -11.92
N ARG A 97 -3.71 15.30 -12.36
CA ARG A 97 -3.35 15.90 -13.66
C ARG A 97 -2.57 14.96 -14.58
N LEU A 98 -1.73 14.09 -14.01
CA LEU A 98 -0.73 13.30 -14.71
C LEU A 98 -0.80 11.82 -14.28
N PRO A 99 -1.80 11.04 -14.73
CA PRO A 99 -2.01 9.66 -14.28
C PRO A 99 -0.81 8.73 -14.50
N VAL A 100 -0.08 8.91 -15.61
CA VAL A 100 1.14 8.13 -15.90
C VAL A 100 2.23 8.45 -14.90
N MET A 101 2.49 9.74 -14.63
CA MET A 101 3.51 10.15 -13.66
C MET A 101 3.13 9.72 -12.24
N ALA A 102 1.86 9.86 -11.85
CA ALA A 102 1.36 9.39 -10.57
C ALA A 102 1.52 7.87 -10.41
N THR A 103 1.33 7.10 -11.48
CA THR A 103 1.59 5.65 -11.49
C THR A 103 3.08 5.33 -11.33
N LEU A 104 3.99 6.10 -11.94
CA LEU A 104 5.43 5.93 -11.71
C LEU A 104 5.83 6.28 -10.28
N LEU A 105 5.30 7.39 -9.75
CA LEU A 105 5.55 7.82 -8.38
C LEU A 105 5.07 6.80 -7.36
N ILE A 106 3.86 6.24 -7.51
CA ILE A 106 3.34 5.25 -6.56
C ILE A 106 4.19 3.97 -6.54
N TRP A 107 4.79 3.57 -7.67
CA TRP A 107 5.75 2.45 -7.71
C TRP A 107 7.03 2.76 -6.92
N VAL A 108 7.59 3.98 -7.06
CA VAL A 108 8.76 4.40 -6.29
C VAL A 108 8.41 4.50 -4.80
N MET A 109 7.23 5.03 -4.47
CA MET A 109 6.72 5.07 -3.09
C MET A 109 6.57 3.66 -2.53
N ALA A 110 6.01 2.72 -3.29
CA ALA A 110 5.83 1.33 -2.88
C ALA A 110 7.17 0.65 -2.62
N GLY A 111 8.14 0.81 -3.52
CA GLY A 111 9.50 0.30 -3.34
C GLY A 111 10.19 0.88 -2.10
N GLY A 112 10.06 2.19 -1.87
CA GLY A 112 10.58 2.84 -0.67
C GLY A 112 9.92 2.31 0.62
N ALA A 113 8.60 2.15 0.64
CA ALA A 113 7.88 1.63 1.80
C ALA A 113 8.20 0.15 2.06
N MET A 114 8.30 -0.68 1.02
CA MET A 114 8.72 -2.09 1.14
C MET A 114 10.15 -2.21 1.66
N LEU A 115 11.09 -1.41 1.12
CA LEU A 115 12.48 -1.40 1.59
C LEU A 115 12.57 -0.93 3.04
N ALA A 116 11.77 0.08 3.43
CA ALA A 116 11.64 0.49 4.82
C ALA A 116 11.14 -0.65 5.70
N LEU A 117 10.06 -1.34 5.30
CA LEU A 117 9.50 -2.48 6.02
C LEU A 117 10.53 -3.59 6.22
N LEU A 118 11.27 -3.96 5.17
CA LEU A 118 12.30 -5.01 5.23
C LEU A 118 13.46 -4.66 6.15
N ARG A 119 13.68 -3.37 6.42
CA ARG A 119 14.69 -2.87 7.36
C ARG A 119 14.19 -2.69 8.79
N THR A 120 12.89 -2.83 9.04
CA THR A 120 12.37 -2.80 10.41
C THR A 120 12.69 -4.11 11.13
N PRO A 121 13.14 -4.08 12.39
CA PRO A 121 13.20 -5.28 13.21
C PRO A 121 11.80 -5.75 13.61
N PRO A 122 11.59 -7.05 13.88
CA PRO A 122 10.30 -7.57 14.35
C PRO A 122 9.89 -7.08 15.75
N ALA A 123 10.86 -6.73 16.61
CA ALA A 123 10.68 -6.18 17.96
C ALA A 123 11.95 -5.41 18.38
N PRO A 124 11.91 -4.39 19.26
CA PRO A 124 10.74 -3.81 19.97
C PRO A 124 9.93 -2.78 19.15
N ASP A 125 8.84 -2.25 19.73
CA ASP A 125 7.96 -1.20 19.17
C ASP A 125 7.14 -1.55 17.91
N ARG A 126 6.71 -2.81 17.76
CA ARG A 126 5.92 -3.29 16.60
C ARG A 126 4.83 -2.31 16.14
N TRP A 127 3.99 -1.83 17.05
CA TRP A 127 2.81 -1.02 16.72
C TRP A 127 3.12 0.42 16.31
N LEU A 128 4.28 0.96 16.67
CA LEU A 128 4.68 2.31 16.29
C LEU A 128 5.80 2.35 15.26
N LEU A 129 6.50 1.24 15.02
CA LEU A 129 7.58 1.12 14.03
C LEU A 129 7.17 0.27 12.83
N ARG A 130 6.99 -1.03 13.02
CA ARG A 130 6.83 -2.00 11.94
C ARG A 130 5.44 -1.98 11.30
N ALA A 131 4.39 -2.01 12.13
CA ALA A 131 3.00 -2.13 11.71
C ALA A 131 2.51 -0.98 10.81
N PRO A 132 2.75 0.32 11.10
CA PRO A 132 2.36 1.41 10.19
C PRO A 132 3.04 1.32 8.84
N ILE A 133 4.34 1.01 8.81
CA ILE A 133 5.12 0.88 7.57
C ILE A 133 4.63 -0.35 6.77
N ALA A 134 4.29 -1.44 7.46
CA ALA A 134 3.76 -2.66 6.84
C ALA A 134 2.42 -2.40 6.16
N ALA A 135 1.45 -1.80 6.88
CA ALA A 135 0.14 -1.46 6.33
C ALA A 135 0.25 -0.48 5.15
N TYR A 136 1.11 0.54 5.27
CA TYR A 136 1.36 1.49 4.20
C TYR A 136 1.95 0.83 2.95
N ALA A 137 2.99 0.00 3.12
CA ALA A 137 3.60 -0.73 2.02
C ALA A 137 2.61 -1.69 1.33
N GLY A 138 1.75 -2.37 2.10
CA GLY A 138 0.72 -3.27 1.57
C GLY A 138 -0.28 -2.52 0.71
N TRP A 139 -0.80 -1.39 1.21
CA TRP A 139 -1.71 -0.54 0.46
C TRP A 139 -1.07 0.01 -0.83
N LEU A 140 0.17 0.52 -0.74
CA LEU A 140 0.89 1.02 -1.91
C LEU A 140 1.15 -0.05 -2.98
N THR A 141 1.37 -1.31 -2.57
CA THR A 141 1.51 -2.44 -3.50
C THR A 141 0.26 -2.58 -4.36
N ALA A 142 -0.91 -2.58 -3.73
CA ALA A 142 -2.19 -2.67 -4.42
C ALA A 142 -2.45 -1.42 -5.27
N ALA A 143 -2.25 -0.23 -4.71
CA ALA A 143 -2.45 1.04 -5.42
C ALA A 143 -1.58 1.17 -6.68
N ALA A 144 -0.35 0.67 -6.64
CA ALA A 144 0.53 0.64 -7.81
C ALA A 144 0.00 -0.27 -8.94
N GLY A 145 -0.54 -1.44 -8.57
CA GLY A 145 -1.24 -2.31 -9.52
C GLY A 145 -2.49 -1.66 -10.11
N VAL A 146 -3.31 -1.02 -9.27
CA VAL A 146 -4.52 -0.28 -9.70
C VAL A 146 -4.14 0.82 -10.70
N GLY A 147 -3.21 1.71 -10.33
CA GLY A 147 -2.79 2.81 -11.20
C GLY A 147 -2.25 2.31 -12.54
N THR A 148 -1.45 1.25 -12.52
CA THR A 148 -0.94 0.61 -13.75
C THR A 148 -2.06 0.06 -14.61
N GLY A 149 -3.03 -0.64 -14.02
CA GLY A 149 -4.16 -1.19 -14.75
C GLY A 149 -5.02 -0.10 -15.39
N VAL A 150 -5.32 0.97 -14.65
CA VAL A 150 -6.06 2.14 -15.18
C VAL A 150 -5.30 2.80 -16.33
N VAL A 151 -3.98 2.99 -16.20
CA VAL A 151 -3.15 3.55 -17.28
C VAL A 151 -3.15 2.65 -18.52
N LEU A 152 -2.97 1.33 -18.35
CA LEU A 152 -2.97 0.38 -19.47
C LEU A 152 -4.30 0.39 -20.23
N THR A 153 -5.42 0.48 -19.51
CA THR A 153 -6.75 0.62 -20.12
C THR A 153 -6.94 1.99 -20.75
N GLY A 154 -6.56 3.07 -20.05
CA GLY A 154 -6.72 4.45 -20.48
C GLY A 154 -5.98 4.79 -21.77
N TYR A 155 -4.88 4.10 -22.05
CA TYR A 155 -4.11 4.23 -23.29
C TYR A 155 -4.46 3.16 -24.35
N GLY A 156 -5.49 2.33 -24.11
CA GLY A 156 -5.94 1.32 -25.06
C GLY A 156 -4.95 0.15 -25.27
N ILE A 157 -3.98 -0.02 -24.37
CA ILE A 157 -2.94 -1.07 -24.47
C ILE A 157 -3.54 -2.44 -24.15
N LEU A 158 -4.41 -2.51 -23.14
CA LEU A 158 -5.13 -3.72 -22.74
C LEU A 158 -6.62 -3.41 -22.52
N SER A 159 -7.47 -4.41 -22.73
CA SER A 159 -8.88 -4.32 -22.33
C SER A 159 -9.00 -4.12 -20.80
N PRO A 160 -10.08 -3.49 -20.30
CA PRO A 160 -10.27 -3.25 -18.86
C PRO A 160 -10.17 -4.54 -18.02
N VAL A 161 -10.79 -5.63 -18.50
CA VAL A 161 -10.77 -6.93 -17.81
C VAL A 161 -9.38 -7.56 -17.86
N THR A 162 -8.71 -7.53 -19.01
CA THR A 162 -7.35 -8.09 -19.15
C THR A 162 -6.35 -7.34 -18.28
N ALA A 163 -6.41 -6.00 -18.25
CA ALA A 163 -5.57 -5.17 -17.40
C ALA A 163 -5.82 -5.48 -15.91
N ALA A 164 -7.08 -5.61 -15.50
CA ALA A 164 -7.44 -5.95 -14.13
C ALA A 164 -6.88 -7.31 -13.70
N LEU A 165 -7.10 -8.37 -14.50
CA LEU A 165 -6.60 -9.71 -14.18
C LEU A 165 -5.07 -9.76 -14.15
N ALA A 166 -4.40 -9.10 -15.10
CA ALA A 166 -2.95 -9.03 -15.14
C ALA A 166 -2.38 -8.33 -13.89
N MET A 167 -2.98 -7.19 -13.49
CA MET A 167 -2.52 -6.45 -12.32
C MET A 167 -2.87 -7.14 -11.00
N LEU A 168 -4.02 -7.81 -10.90
CA LEU A 168 -4.34 -8.65 -9.74
C LEU A 168 -3.33 -9.79 -9.58
N ALA A 169 -2.95 -10.44 -10.68
CA ALA A 169 -1.91 -11.48 -10.65
C ALA A 169 -0.55 -10.92 -10.24
N LEU A 170 -0.12 -9.79 -10.80
CA LEU A 170 1.13 -9.13 -10.44
C LEU A 170 1.15 -8.71 -8.96
N VAL A 171 0.08 -8.05 -8.49
CA VAL A 171 -0.06 -7.64 -7.09
C VAL A 171 -0.02 -8.85 -6.16
N LEU A 172 -0.69 -9.95 -6.52
CA LEU A 172 -0.66 -11.18 -5.73
C LEU A 172 0.75 -11.76 -5.61
N ILE A 173 1.50 -11.84 -6.72
CA ILE A 173 2.88 -12.35 -6.73
C ILE A 173 3.77 -11.47 -5.83
N LEU A 174 3.73 -10.15 -6.01
CA LEU A 174 4.51 -9.21 -5.21
C LEU A 174 4.13 -9.25 -3.74
N ALA A 175 2.83 -9.25 -3.45
CA ALA A 175 2.32 -9.28 -2.09
C ALA A 175 2.71 -10.58 -1.37
N LEU A 176 2.66 -11.73 -2.04
CA LEU A 176 3.15 -12.99 -1.48
C LEU A 176 4.65 -12.94 -1.20
N ALA A 177 5.45 -12.48 -2.16
CA ALA A 177 6.90 -12.38 -2.00
C ALA A 177 7.26 -11.50 -0.79
N VAL A 178 6.65 -10.31 -0.67
CA VAL A 178 6.89 -9.39 0.45
C VAL A 178 6.34 -9.97 1.76
N GLN A 179 5.11 -10.49 1.78
CA GLN A 179 4.48 -11.06 2.98
C GLN A 179 5.27 -12.25 3.52
N MET A 180 5.78 -13.12 2.65
CA MET A 180 6.61 -14.27 3.06
C MET A 180 7.98 -13.82 3.59
N ARG A 181 8.51 -12.71 3.07
CA ARG A 181 9.81 -12.18 3.51
C ARG A 181 9.74 -11.40 4.81
N CYS A 182 8.72 -10.57 4.97
CA CYS A 182 8.56 -9.70 6.13
C CYS A 182 7.72 -10.34 7.25
N GLN A 183 6.80 -11.25 6.92
CA GLN A 183 5.90 -11.90 7.87
C GLN A 183 5.13 -10.90 8.76
N ALA A 184 4.91 -9.67 8.29
CA ALA A 184 4.14 -8.64 8.99
C ALA A 184 2.67 -8.77 8.59
N PRO A 185 1.76 -9.18 9.48
CA PRO A 185 0.36 -9.41 9.12
C PRO A 185 -0.35 -8.13 8.65
N GLU A 186 0.10 -6.95 9.09
CA GLU A 186 -0.47 -5.66 8.72
C GLU A 186 -0.26 -5.32 7.23
N TYR A 187 0.83 -5.83 6.63
CA TYR A 187 1.07 -5.73 5.18
C TYR A 187 -0.02 -6.50 4.41
N GLY A 188 -0.19 -7.78 4.73
CA GLY A 188 -1.22 -8.63 4.13
C GLY A 188 -2.64 -8.11 4.37
N ALA A 189 -2.92 -7.58 5.57
CA ALA A 189 -4.23 -6.99 5.89
C ALA A 189 -4.58 -5.81 4.97
N ALA A 190 -3.62 -4.92 4.69
CA ALA A 190 -3.84 -3.79 3.78
C ALA A 190 -4.03 -4.24 2.32
N VAL A 191 -3.32 -5.28 1.87
CA VAL A 191 -3.53 -5.89 0.54
C VAL A 191 -4.92 -6.54 0.46
N ILE A 192 -5.31 -7.31 1.48
CA ILE A 192 -6.65 -7.94 1.56
C ILE A 192 -7.74 -6.87 1.51
N TRP A 193 -7.58 -5.78 2.26
CA TRP A 193 -8.52 -4.65 2.24
C TRP A 193 -8.73 -4.09 0.81
N ALA A 194 -7.63 -3.89 0.07
CA ALA A 194 -7.70 -3.44 -1.32
C ALA A 194 -8.42 -4.46 -2.22
N LEU A 195 -8.08 -5.74 -2.11
CA LEU A 195 -8.70 -6.82 -2.89
C LEU A 195 -10.19 -6.98 -2.58
N VAL A 196 -10.61 -6.82 -1.33
CA VAL A 196 -12.03 -6.78 -0.96
C VAL A 196 -12.72 -5.57 -1.60
N GLY A 197 -12.06 -4.41 -1.66
CA GLY A 197 -12.56 -3.26 -2.42
C GLY A 197 -12.78 -3.58 -3.90
N VAL A 198 -11.84 -4.28 -4.55
CA VAL A 198 -11.98 -4.72 -5.96
C VAL A 198 -13.11 -5.73 -6.12
N LEU A 199 -13.23 -6.70 -5.20
CA LEU A 199 -14.33 -7.65 -5.16
C LEU A 199 -15.68 -6.93 -5.12
N VAL A 200 -15.86 -5.99 -4.20
CA VAL A 200 -17.13 -5.25 -4.03
C VAL A 200 -17.44 -4.40 -5.26
N ALA A 201 -16.45 -3.72 -5.85
CA ALA A 201 -16.65 -2.94 -7.07
C ALA A 201 -17.15 -3.78 -8.26
N ASN A 202 -16.79 -5.06 -8.30
CA ASN A 202 -17.07 -5.93 -9.44
C ASN A 202 -18.20 -6.95 -9.18
N ALA A 203 -18.75 -7.01 -7.97
CA ALA A 203 -19.67 -8.07 -7.53
C ALA A 203 -20.94 -8.17 -8.41
N ALA A 204 -21.43 -7.05 -8.95
CA ALA A 204 -22.62 -7.00 -9.80
C ALA A 204 -22.32 -6.86 -11.30
N GLY A 205 -21.05 -6.65 -11.69
CA GLY A 205 -20.69 -6.24 -13.06
C GLY A 205 -19.73 -7.20 -13.76
N THR A 206 -18.58 -7.51 -13.14
CA THR A 206 -17.50 -8.28 -13.77
C THR A 206 -17.13 -9.49 -12.90
N PRO A 207 -17.91 -10.59 -12.92
CA PRO A 207 -17.73 -11.72 -12.01
C PRO A 207 -16.32 -12.32 -12.04
N VAL A 208 -15.68 -12.37 -13.21
CA VAL A 208 -14.32 -12.92 -13.33
C VAL A 208 -13.28 -12.14 -12.51
N VAL A 209 -13.39 -10.80 -12.47
CA VAL A 209 -12.49 -9.94 -11.68
C VAL A 209 -12.84 -10.03 -10.20
N ALA A 210 -14.14 -10.07 -9.87
CA ALA A 210 -14.60 -10.29 -8.50
C ALA A 210 -14.06 -11.60 -7.91
N ILE A 211 -14.20 -12.71 -8.64
CA ILE A 211 -13.69 -14.03 -8.23
C ILE A 211 -12.17 -14.02 -8.10
N ALA A 212 -11.46 -13.42 -9.06
CA ALA A 212 -9.99 -13.31 -8.99
C ALA A 212 -9.54 -12.54 -7.74
N ALA A 213 -10.20 -11.42 -7.41
CA ALA A 213 -9.92 -10.65 -6.21
C ALA A 213 -10.22 -11.43 -4.92
N LEU A 214 -11.33 -12.18 -4.88
CA LEU A 214 -11.68 -13.05 -3.75
C LEU A 214 -10.63 -14.15 -3.53
N ILE A 215 -10.23 -14.83 -4.60
CA ILE A 215 -9.19 -15.88 -4.55
C ILE A 215 -7.86 -15.28 -4.07
N GLY A 216 -7.46 -14.13 -4.63
CA GLY A 216 -6.25 -13.43 -4.21
C GLY A 216 -6.26 -13.06 -2.73
N ALA A 217 -7.39 -12.54 -2.22
CA ALA A 217 -7.56 -12.21 -0.81
C ALA A 217 -7.45 -13.46 0.08
N GLY A 218 -8.08 -14.57 -0.32
CA GLY A 218 -7.98 -15.85 0.37
C GLY A 218 -6.55 -16.40 0.44
N ILE A 219 -5.80 -16.31 -0.67
CA ILE A 219 -4.40 -16.75 -0.74
C ILE A 219 -3.51 -15.91 0.19
N ILE A 220 -3.65 -14.58 0.19
CA ILE A 220 -2.90 -13.71 1.09
C ILE A 220 -3.28 -13.97 2.56
N ALA A 221 -4.57 -14.18 2.86
CA ALA A 221 -5.03 -14.52 4.19
C ALA A 221 -4.41 -15.84 4.70
N ALA A 222 -4.34 -16.86 3.84
CA ALA A 222 -3.68 -18.12 4.15
C ALA A 222 -2.17 -17.94 4.42
N ALA A 223 -1.49 -17.11 3.63
CA ALA A 223 -0.08 -16.80 3.83
C ALA A 223 0.18 -16.06 5.16
N VAL A 224 -0.69 -15.10 5.51
CA VAL A 224 -0.65 -14.40 6.80
C VAL A 224 -0.85 -15.37 7.95
N TRP A 225 -1.88 -16.22 7.87
CA TRP A 225 -2.17 -17.24 8.89
C TRP A 225 -1.00 -18.21 9.09
N ALA A 226 -0.42 -18.71 8.00
CA ALA A 226 0.73 -19.61 8.04
C ALA A 226 1.98 -18.95 8.63
N ALA A 227 2.20 -17.65 8.39
CA ALA A 227 3.30 -16.92 9.01
C ALA A 227 3.09 -16.76 10.53
N MET A 228 1.86 -16.46 10.95
CA MET A 228 1.52 -16.29 12.36
C MET A 228 1.56 -17.59 13.16
N SER A 229 1.16 -18.72 12.55
CA SER A 229 1.18 -20.02 13.23
C SER A 229 2.60 -20.52 13.51
N ARG A 230 3.57 -20.19 12.65
CA ARG A 230 5.00 -20.52 12.84
C ARG A 230 5.68 -19.69 13.92
N ALA A 231 5.15 -18.52 14.27
CA ALA A 231 5.73 -17.61 15.25
C ALA A 231 5.38 -17.93 16.71
N LYS A 232 4.44 -18.85 16.97
CA LYS A 232 4.12 -19.29 18.34
C LYS A 232 5.24 -20.24 18.84
N PRO A 233 5.89 -19.96 19.98
CA PRO A 233 6.86 -20.90 20.55
C PRO A 233 6.15 -22.22 20.88
N GLY A 234 6.75 -23.34 20.45
CA GLY A 234 6.26 -24.68 20.79
C GLY A 234 6.19 -24.87 22.31
N PRO A 235 5.35 -25.80 22.81
CA PRO A 235 5.21 -26.02 24.24
C PRO A 235 6.58 -26.34 24.84
N ALA A 236 6.97 -25.57 25.87
CA ALA A 236 8.20 -25.79 26.60
C ALA A 236 8.25 -27.25 27.04
N ARG A 237 9.24 -28.01 26.54
CA ARG A 237 9.53 -29.35 27.06
C ARG A 237 9.89 -29.17 28.53
N ARG A 238 8.99 -29.58 29.42
CA ARG A 238 9.29 -29.72 30.85
C ARG A 238 10.31 -30.85 30.94
N SER A 239 11.55 -30.51 31.30
CA SER A 239 12.57 -31.44 31.78
C SER A 239 12.26 -31.83 33.22
#